data_AF-A0A3M1LIK4-F1
#
_entry.id   AF-A0A3M1LIK4-F1
#
_cell.length_a   1.000
_cell.length_b   1.000
_cell.length_c   1.000
_cell.angle_alpha   90.00
_cell.angle_beta   90.00
_cell.angle_gamma   90.00
#
_symmetry.space_group_name_H-M   'P 1'
#
loop_
_entity.id
_entity.type
_entity.pdbx_description
1 polymer ?
#
loop_
_entity_poly.entity_id
_entity_poly.type
_entity_poly.pdbx_seq_one_letter_code
_entity_poly.pdbx_strand_id
1 'polypeptide(L)'
;MAGKKIVLTADRSLMTNYRGNFLYGFIACGPYELVPEWVFDKVFCPPVETDPNTGEAKVAQCGLRRVEGALLRGYKREDIFIANPDMLEKCIGEDTKVVGINVMDPLGMAPVTTTMSPEKLSYIAMKFKRMCAKIIQLKKQYNFKVLVGGNGAWELAKPDRMRIHGIDTVVIGEADEVALDLFQDAEKGDIPPLLHTFVRSIDNIPEIQGPTVNSLIEAMRGCGRGCDFCDVNKRSKKDFPLERL
;
A
#
# COMPACT_ATOMS: atom_id res chain seq x y z
N MET A 1 14.46 20.36 -1.06
CA MET A 1 13.72 20.25 -2.36
C MET A 1 12.24 20.29 -2.03
N ALA A 2 11.44 21.00 -2.84
CA ALA A 2 9.99 21.01 -2.68
C ALA A 2 9.43 19.61 -2.92
N GLY A 3 8.66 19.11 -1.96
CA GLY A 3 8.11 17.76 -1.97
C GLY A 3 6.64 17.76 -2.39
N LYS A 4 6.07 16.58 -2.54
CA LYS A 4 4.62 16.39 -2.62
C LYS A 4 4.06 16.25 -1.22
N LYS A 5 2.92 16.92 -0.96
CA LYS A 5 2.33 17.02 0.37
C LYS A 5 1.96 15.65 0.93
N ILE A 6 1.25 14.84 0.14
CA ILE A 6 0.88 13.46 0.44
C ILE A 6 1.49 12.55 -0.63
N VAL A 7 2.28 11.56 -0.19
CA VAL A 7 2.87 10.55 -1.08
C VAL A 7 2.26 9.19 -0.76
N LEU A 8 1.62 8.57 -1.74
CA LEU A 8 1.06 7.23 -1.65
C LEU A 8 1.94 6.26 -2.43
N THR A 9 2.29 5.12 -1.82
CA THR A 9 3.14 4.12 -2.47
C THR A 9 2.84 2.72 -1.96
N ALA A 10 3.49 1.72 -2.54
CA ALA A 10 3.51 0.34 -2.09
C ALA A 10 4.89 -0.25 -2.43
N ASP A 11 5.25 -1.38 -1.83
CA ASP A 11 6.53 -2.00 -2.16
C ASP A 11 6.55 -2.47 -3.63
N ARG A 12 7.76 -2.72 -4.13
CA ARG A 12 8.01 -3.01 -5.54
C ARG A 12 7.23 -4.21 -6.07
N SER A 13 6.93 -5.20 -5.23
CA SER A 13 6.12 -6.36 -5.62
C SER A 13 4.66 -6.00 -5.86
N LEU A 14 4.17 -4.91 -5.29
CA LEU A 14 2.80 -4.43 -5.51
C LEU A 14 2.73 -3.34 -6.60
N MET A 15 3.87 -2.77 -6.99
CA MET A 15 3.96 -1.78 -8.07
C MET A 15 4.48 -2.42 -9.35
N THR A 16 3.83 -3.51 -9.78
CA THR A 16 4.09 -4.24 -11.04
C THR A 16 2.78 -4.80 -11.59
N ASN A 17 2.66 -4.84 -12.92
CA ASN A 17 1.53 -5.48 -13.60
C ASN A 17 1.74 -6.99 -13.84
N TYR A 18 2.90 -7.55 -13.48
CA TYR A 18 3.20 -8.96 -13.72
C TYR A 18 2.93 -9.42 -15.17
N ARG A 19 3.26 -8.55 -16.15
CA ARG A 19 2.96 -8.74 -17.59
C ARG A 19 1.48 -8.95 -17.91
N GLY A 20 0.59 -8.33 -17.15
CA GLY A 20 -0.85 -8.40 -17.34
C GLY A 20 -1.51 -9.65 -16.73
N ASN A 21 -0.76 -10.49 -16.02
CA ASN A 21 -1.31 -11.64 -15.32
C ASN A 21 -1.11 -11.51 -13.82
N PHE A 22 -2.15 -11.09 -13.10
CA PHE A 22 -2.08 -10.89 -11.66
C PHE A 22 -1.73 -12.16 -10.87
N LEU A 23 -2.01 -13.36 -11.40
CA LEU A 23 -1.67 -14.63 -10.73
C LEU A 23 -0.16 -14.86 -10.66
N TYR A 24 0.62 -14.26 -11.55
CA TYR A 24 2.09 -14.31 -11.45
C TYR A 24 2.62 -13.54 -10.22
N GLY A 25 1.76 -12.80 -9.52
CA GLY A 25 2.09 -12.19 -8.24
C GLY A 25 2.58 -13.16 -7.18
N PHE A 26 2.16 -14.42 -7.21
CA PHE A 26 2.65 -15.44 -6.29
C PHE A 26 4.16 -15.70 -6.42
N ILE A 27 4.78 -15.38 -7.56
CA ILE A 27 6.24 -15.51 -7.71
C ILE A 27 6.98 -14.60 -6.71
N ALA A 28 6.40 -13.45 -6.34
CA ALA A 28 6.99 -12.54 -5.34
C ALA A 28 7.03 -13.14 -3.92
N CYS A 29 6.27 -14.19 -3.66
CA CYS A 29 6.31 -14.97 -2.41
C CYS A 29 7.50 -15.94 -2.36
N GLY A 30 8.19 -16.16 -3.48
CA GLY A 30 9.35 -17.04 -3.57
C GLY A 30 10.62 -16.47 -2.91
N PRO A 31 11.60 -17.33 -2.60
CA PRO A 31 12.78 -16.96 -1.82
C PRO A 31 13.72 -16.13 -2.69
N TYR A 32 14.05 -14.91 -2.23
CA TYR A 32 14.82 -13.96 -3.03
C TYR A 32 16.25 -14.45 -3.32
N GLU A 33 16.76 -15.36 -2.50
CA GLU A 33 18.15 -15.87 -2.57
C GLU A 33 18.36 -16.93 -3.65
N LEU A 34 17.29 -17.56 -4.15
CA LEU A 34 17.41 -18.65 -5.13
C LEU A 34 17.59 -18.15 -6.57
N VAL A 35 17.25 -16.90 -6.84
CA VAL A 35 17.31 -16.32 -8.18
C VAL A 35 17.92 -14.92 -8.08
N PRO A 36 18.82 -14.51 -8.98
CA PRO A 36 19.37 -13.16 -8.97
C PRO A 36 18.26 -12.09 -8.98
N GLU A 37 18.44 -11.04 -8.18
CA GLU A 37 17.42 -10.00 -8.02
C GLU A 37 16.97 -9.37 -9.35
N TRP A 38 17.88 -9.16 -10.30
CA TRP A 38 17.54 -8.58 -11.59
C TRP A 38 16.52 -9.43 -12.38
N VAL A 39 16.49 -10.74 -12.15
CA VAL A 39 15.50 -11.63 -12.76
C VAL A 39 14.13 -11.36 -12.13
N PHE A 40 14.05 -11.22 -10.82
CA PHE A 40 12.80 -10.76 -10.19
C PHE A 40 12.40 -9.38 -10.72
N ASP A 41 13.29 -8.41 -10.75
CA ASP A 41 12.94 -7.02 -11.07
C ASP A 41 12.55 -6.78 -12.53
N LYS A 42 13.20 -7.48 -13.47
CA LYS A 42 13.01 -7.28 -14.91
C LYS A 42 12.19 -8.38 -15.56
N VAL A 43 12.34 -9.61 -15.08
CA VAL A 43 11.60 -10.76 -15.61
C VAL A 43 10.29 -10.89 -14.87
N PHE A 44 10.25 -11.21 -13.58
CA PHE A 44 8.98 -11.57 -12.94
C PHE A 44 8.09 -10.37 -12.56
N CYS A 45 8.70 -9.29 -12.07
CA CYS A 45 8.04 -8.14 -11.46
C CYS A 45 8.46 -6.82 -12.14
N PRO A 46 8.27 -6.63 -13.47
CA PRO A 46 8.65 -5.39 -14.15
C PRO A 46 7.92 -4.18 -13.55
N PRO A 47 8.56 -3.00 -13.42
CA PRO A 47 7.93 -1.85 -12.77
C PRO A 47 6.73 -1.37 -13.58
N VAL A 48 5.75 -0.81 -12.87
CA VAL A 48 4.69 -0.03 -13.52
C VAL A 48 5.30 1.16 -14.26
N GLU A 49 4.64 1.59 -15.33
CA GLU A 49 5.06 2.78 -16.06
C GLU A 49 5.13 3.99 -15.12
N THR A 50 6.27 4.67 -15.15
CA THR A 50 6.63 5.71 -14.19
C THR A 50 7.26 6.88 -14.94
N ASP A 51 6.90 8.11 -14.59
CA ASP A 51 7.60 9.30 -15.06
C ASP A 51 9.03 9.31 -14.48
N PRO A 52 10.07 9.24 -15.33
CA PRO A 52 11.45 9.17 -14.87
C PRO A 52 11.94 10.45 -14.19
N ASN A 53 11.28 11.60 -14.38
CA ASN A 53 11.69 12.88 -13.78
C ASN A 53 11.06 13.08 -12.40
N THR A 54 9.79 12.72 -12.25
CA THR A 54 9.03 12.97 -11.01
C THR A 54 8.92 11.74 -10.12
N GLY A 55 9.04 10.53 -10.68
CA GLY A 55 8.77 9.28 -9.98
C GLY A 55 7.27 8.93 -9.90
N GLU A 56 6.40 9.64 -10.61
CA GLU A 56 4.96 9.39 -10.63
C GLU A 56 4.65 8.05 -11.29
N ALA A 57 3.98 7.15 -10.57
CA ALA A 57 3.51 5.89 -11.13
C ALA A 57 2.13 6.08 -11.78
N LYS A 58 2.00 5.66 -13.04
CA LYS A 58 0.75 5.81 -13.79
C LYS A 58 -0.40 4.98 -13.20
N VAL A 59 -0.10 3.82 -12.63
CA VAL A 59 -1.08 2.92 -12.02
C VAL A 59 -0.71 2.59 -10.58
N ALA A 60 -1.71 2.27 -9.76
CA ALA A 60 -1.52 1.91 -8.36
C ALA A 60 -2.40 0.72 -7.97
N GLN A 61 -2.13 0.12 -6.81
CA GLN A 61 -3.01 -0.90 -6.23
C GLN A 61 -4.42 -0.35 -6.00
N CYS A 62 -5.44 -1.21 -6.15
CA CYS A 62 -6.84 -0.82 -5.96
C CYS A 62 -7.07 -0.14 -4.60
N GLY A 63 -6.47 -0.66 -3.52
CA GLY A 63 -6.54 -0.04 -2.19
C GLY A 63 -5.96 1.38 -2.14
N LEU A 64 -4.83 1.64 -2.83
CA LEU A 64 -4.26 2.98 -2.91
C LEU A 64 -5.17 3.93 -3.70
N ARG A 65 -5.77 3.48 -4.80
CA ARG A 65 -6.71 4.30 -5.58
C ARG A 65 -8.00 4.61 -4.82
N ARG A 66 -8.46 3.70 -3.96
CA ARG A 66 -9.56 3.99 -3.02
C ARG A 66 -9.15 5.07 -2.01
N VAL A 67 -7.99 4.94 -1.38
CA VAL A 67 -7.48 5.98 -0.46
C VAL A 67 -7.31 7.32 -1.17
N GLU A 68 -6.74 7.34 -2.38
CA GLU A 68 -6.67 8.56 -3.21
C GLU A 68 -8.06 9.18 -3.43
N GLY A 69 -9.06 8.37 -3.82
CA GLY A 69 -10.43 8.83 -4.00
C GLY A 69 -11.05 9.42 -2.72
N ALA A 70 -10.74 8.87 -1.55
CA ALA A 70 -11.18 9.45 -0.26
C ALA A 70 -10.49 10.79 0.02
N LEU A 71 -9.17 10.88 -0.23
CA LEU A 71 -8.41 12.11 0.00
C LEU A 71 -8.85 13.25 -0.90
N LEU A 72 -9.23 12.96 -2.16
CA LEU A 72 -9.75 13.95 -3.10
C LEU A 72 -11.05 14.64 -2.66
N ARG A 73 -11.72 14.16 -1.60
CA ARG A 73 -12.86 14.84 -0.98
C ARG A 73 -12.48 16.11 -0.21
N GLY A 74 -11.22 16.25 0.20
CA GLY A 74 -10.73 17.41 0.97
C GLY A 74 -9.36 17.95 0.54
N TYR A 75 -8.59 17.20 -0.25
CA TYR A 75 -7.31 17.62 -0.81
C TYR A 75 -7.42 17.90 -2.30
N LYS A 76 -6.54 18.77 -2.80
CA LYS A 76 -6.42 18.97 -4.25
C LYS A 76 -5.68 17.80 -4.87
N ARG A 77 -5.95 17.52 -6.15
CA ARG A 77 -5.25 16.46 -6.89
C ARG A 77 -3.73 16.66 -6.90
N GLU A 78 -3.25 17.90 -6.97
CA GLU A 78 -1.83 18.24 -6.95
C GLU A 78 -1.11 17.93 -5.61
N ASP A 79 -1.87 17.80 -4.51
CA ASP A 79 -1.36 17.48 -3.18
C ASP A 79 -1.08 15.98 -3.00
N ILE A 80 -1.76 15.13 -3.78
CA ILE A 80 -1.70 13.67 -3.67
C ILE A 80 -0.83 13.13 -4.80
N PHE A 81 0.16 12.31 -4.45
CA PHE A 81 1.12 11.80 -5.42
C PHE A 81 1.27 10.28 -5.30
N ILE A 82 1.01 9.55 -6.39
CA ILE A 82 1.29 8.12 -6.45
C ILE A 82 2.75 7.92 -6.86
N ALA A 83 3.59 7.50 -5.92
CA ALA A 83 5.01 7.33 -6.15
C ALA A 83 5.40 5.89 -6.44
N ASN A 84 6.32 5.72 -7.40
CA ASN A 84 7.09 4.50 -7.53
C ASN A 84 8.05 4.36 -6.32
N PRO A 85 8.05 3.20 -5.61
CA PRO A 85 8.89 2.99 -4.43
C PRO A 85 10.40 3.13 -4.70
N ASP A 86 10.84 2.89 -5.93
CA ASP A 86 12.25 2.98 -6.31
C ASP A 86 12.70 4.44 -6.51
N MET A 87 11.78 5.41 -6.58
CA MET A 87 12.06 6.83 -6.89
C MET A 87 11.55 7.84 -5.85
N LEU A 88 11.31 7.40 -4.61
CA LEU A 88 10.74 8.23 -3.54
C LEU A 88 11.50 9.54 -3.24
N GLU A 89 12.82 9.57 -3.46
CA GLU A 89 13.68 10.75 -3.30
C GLU A 89 13.36 11.89 -4.28
N LYS A 90 12.63 11.62 -5.36
CA LYS A 90 12.24 12.61 -6.36
C LYS A 90 10.97 13.36 -5.97
N CYS A 91 10.13 12.77 -5.12
CA CYS A 91 8.83 13.32 -4.74
C CYS A 91 8.70 13.64 -3.25
N ILE A 92 9.57 13.08 -2.39
CA ILE A 92 9.60 13.39 -0.96
C ILE A 92 10.57 14.56 -0.71
N GLY A 93 10.08 15.59 -0.03
CA GLY A 93 10.83 16.81 0.26
C GLY A 93 10.28 17.56 1.47
N GLU A 94 10.64 18.83 1.61
CA GLU A 94 10.32 19.67 2.78
C GLU A 94 8.81 19.89 3.00
N ASP A 95 8.04 19.86 1.91
CA ASP A 95 6.58 20.01 1.94
C ASP A 95 5.85 18.70 2.25
N THR A 96 6.53 17.56 2.20
CA THR A 96 5.92 16.26 2.46
C THR A 96 5.52 16.17 3.92
N LYS A 97 4.23 15.92 4.16
CA LYS A 97 3.67 15.75 5.51
C LYS A 97 3.37 14.30 5.82
N VAL A 98 2.94 13.55 4.81
CA VAL A 98 2.43 12.19 5.00
C VAL A 98 2.86 11.25 3.87
N VAL A 99 3.35 10.07 4.23
CA VAL A 99 3.60 8.94 3.34
C VAL A 99 2.66 7.79 3.71
N GLY A 100 1.74 7.44 2.82
CA GLY A 100 0.84 6.29 2.94
C GLY A 100 1.38 5.10 2.17
N ILE A 101 1.47 3.94 2.82
CA ILE A 101 2.01 2.71 2.22
C ILE A 101 0.93 1.62 2.25
N ASN A 102 0.62 1.06 1.08
CA ASN A 102 -0.20 -0.14 0.98
C ASN A 102 0.67 -1.40 1.01
N VAL A 103 0.32 -2.37 1.85
CA VAL A 103 1.04 -3.65 2.01
C VAL A 103 0.13 -4.85 1.84
N MET A 104 0.69 -5.95 1.33
CA MET A 104 -0.01 -7.24 1.15
C MET A 104 0.53 -8.32 2.10
N ASP A 105 1.85 -8.47 2.18
CA ASP A 105 2.53 -9.47 3.03
C ASP A 105 3.95 -8.95 3.39
N PRO A 106 4.05 -7.83 4.12
CA PRO A 106 5.28 -7.06 4.28
C PRO A 106 6.40 -7.81 5.01
N LEU A 107 6.07 -8.78 5.86
CA LEU A 107 7.03 -9.59 6.61
C LEU A 107 7.10 -11.04 6.13
N GLY A 108 6.32 -11.42 5.11
CA GLY A 108 6.33 -12.77 4.54
C GLY A 108 5.66 -13.80 5.45
N MET A 109 4.69 -13.38 6.26
CA MET A 109 3.99 -14.22 7.24
C MET A 109 2.72 -14.86 6.67
N ALA A 110 2.27 -14.44 5.49
CA ALA A 110 1.06 -14.99 4.87
C ALA A 110 1.26 -16.46 4.42
N PRO A 111 0.18 -17.26 4.35
CA PRO A 111 0.26 -18.70 4.04
C PRO A 111 1.01 -19.06 2.76
N VAL A 112 0.87 -18.25 1.70
CA VAL A 112 1.55 -18.53 0.42
C VAL A 112 3.06 -18.33 0.55
N THR A 113 3.49 -17.27 1.22
CA THR A 113 4.91 -16.98 1.42
C THR A 113 5.57 -17.95 2.36
N THR A 114 4.90 -18.34 3.46
CA THR A 114 5.44 -19.37 4.35
C THR A 114 5.52 -20.75 3.69
N THR A 115 4.68 -21.02 2.69
CA THR A 115 4.74 -22.25 1.88
C THR A 115 5.84 -22.21 0.81
N MET A 116 6.00 -21.08 0.13
CA MET A 116 6.96 -20.92 -0.98
C MET A 116 8.38 -20.59 -0.52
N SER A 117 8.52 -19.91 0.62
CA SER A 117 9.77 -19.48 1.23
C SER A 117 9.85 -19.90 2.70
N PRO A 118 9.71 -21.19 3.02
CA PRO A 118 9.78 -21.64 4.40
C PRO A 118 11.14 -21.27 4.98
N GLU A 119 11.14 -20.51 6.08
CA GLU A 119 12.33 -20.03 6.81
C GLU A 119 13.29 -19.14 5.99
N LYS A 120 12.94 -18.81 4.74
CA LYS A 120 13.73 -17.96 3.85
C LYS A 120 13.08 -16.60 3.72
N LEU A 121 13.89 -15.58 3.46
CA LEU A 121 13.35 -14.26 3.15
C LEU A 121 12.71 -14.30 1.75
N SER A 122 11.46 -13.86 1.64
CA SER A 122 10.77 -13.76 0.36
C SER A 122 11.12 -12.47 -0.37
N TYR A 123 10.93 -12.45 -1.69
CA TYR A 123 11.13 -11.25 -2.49
C TYR A 123 10.25 -10.08 -2.03
N ILE A 124 8.97 -10.32 -1.72
CA ILE A 124 8.05 -9.29 -1.19
C ILE A 124 8.56 -8.68 0.13
N ALA A 125 8.91 -9.51 1.11
CA ALA A 125 9.40 -9.03 2.41
C ALA A 125 10.73 -8.28 2.28
N MET A 126 11.60 -8.74 1.40
CA MET A 126 12.87 -8.09 1.10
C MET A 126 12.67 -6.71 0.46
N LYS A 127 11.80 -6.58 -0.56
CA LYS A 127 11.53 -5.29 -1.21
C LYS A 127 10.84 -4.31 -0.27
N PHE A 128 9.91 -4.78 0.58
CA PHE A 128 9.31 -3.98 1.63
C PHE A 128 10.37 -3.41 2.60
N LYS A 129 11.23 -4.27 3.16
CA LYS A 129 12.31 -3.84 4.08
C LYS A 129 13.23 -2.79 3.45
N ARG A 130 13.60 -2.96 2.18
CA ARG A 130 14.43 -1.99 1.45
C ARG A 130 13.74 -0.66 1.21
N MET A 131 12.46 -0.66 0.86
CA MET A 131 11.67 0.57 0.77
C MET A 131 11.60 1.28 2.12
N CYS A 132 11.33 0.55 3.22
CA CYS A 132 11.33 1.12 4.57
C CYS A 132 12.68 1.75 4.93
N ALA A 133 13.80 1.09 4.61
CA ALA A 133 15.13 1.65 4.85
C ALA A 133 15.33 3.02 4.17
N LYS A 134 14.85 3.16 2.93
CA LYS A 134 14.86 4.44 2.20
C LYS A 134 13.95 5.49 2.83
N ILE A 135 12.72 5.10 3.19
CA ILE A 135 11.75 5.97 3.86
C ILE A 135 12.29 6.48 5.20
N ILE A 136 12.97 5.64 5.97
CA ILE A 136 13.60 6.05 7.25
C ILE A 136 14.63 7.15 7.04
N GLN A 137 15.47 7.05 6.00
CA GLN A 137 16.46 8.10 5.70
C GLN A 137 15.80 9.40 5.29
N LEU A 138 14.81 9.34 4.39
CA LEU A 138 14.05 10.51 3.95
C LEU A 138 13.27 11.15 5.12
N LYS A 139 12.70 10.33 6.01
CA LYS A 139 11.96 10.79 7.19
C LYS A 139 12.85 11.52 8.18
N LYS A 140 14.09 11.04 8.39
CA LYS A 140 15.08 11.77 9.22
C LYS A 140 15.41 13.14 8.65
N GLN A 141 15.37 13.30 7.32
CA GLN A 141 15.68 14.55 6.64
C GLN A 141 14.49 15.53 6.62
N TYR A 142 13.27 15.04 6.39
CA TYR A 142 12.11 15.89 6.10
C TYR A 142 10.98 15.83 7.14
N ASN A 143 11.06 14.95 8.13
CA ASN A 143 10.14 14.85 9.28
C ASN A 143 8.64 14.74 8.91
N PHE A 144 8.29 13.76 8.09
CA PHE A 144 6.90 13.40 7.75
C PHE A 144 6.39 12.20 8.56
N LYS A 145 5.07 11.98 8.53
CA LYS A 145 4.43 10.78 9.10
C LYS A 145 4.31 9.65 8.08
N VAL A 146 4.45 8.41 8.55
CA VAL A 146 4.34 7.17 7.77
C VAL A 146 3.18 6.35 8.28
N LEU A 147 2.19 6.12 7.41
CA LEU A 147 1.03 5.31 7.69
C LEU A 147 1.05 4.07 6.81
N VAL A 148 0.72 2.92 7.39
CA VAL A 148 0.66 1.64 6.68
C VAL A 148 -0.74 1.07 6.78
N GLY A 149 -1.29 0.67 5.63
CA GLY A 149 -2.55 -0.06 5.53
C GLY A 149 -2.48 -1.14 4.46
N GLY A 150 -3.61 -1.82 4.23
CA GLY A 150 -3.69 -2.94 3.30
C GLY A 150 -3.78 -4.30 4.00
N ASN A 151 -3.94 -5.36 3.21
CA ASN A 151 -4.29 -6.70 3.73
C ASN A 151 -3.20 -7.29 4.66
N GLY A 152 -1.95 -6.91 4.48
CA GLY A 152 -0.81 -7.38 5.30
C GLY A 152 -0.47 -6.48 6.50
N ALA A 153 -1.25 -5.42 6.75
CA ALA A 153 -0.90 -4.42 7.77
C ALA A 153 -0.83 -5.01 9.20
N TRP A 154 -1.59 -6.08 9.47
CA TRP A 154 -1.60 -6.79 10.76
C TRP A 154 -0.22 -7.34 11.14
N GLU A 155 0.63 -7.64 10.15
CA GLU A 155 2.00 -8.10 10.40
C GLU A 155 2.84 -7.03 11.08
N LEU A 156 2.49 -5.76 10.92
CA LEU A 156 3.22 -4.62 11.45
C LEU A 156 2.61 -4.07 12.74
N ALA A 157 1.45 -4.58 13.19
CA ALA A 157 0.70 -4.11 14.36
C ALA A 157 1.35 -4.48 15.72
N LYS A 158 2.67 -4.33 15.85
CA LYS A 158 3.43 -4.45 17.10
C LYS A 158 4.41 -3.27 17.21
N PRO A 159 4.55 -2.64 18.39
CA PRO A 159 5.42 -1.46 18.55
C PRO A 159 6.85 -1.64 18.02
N ASP A 160 7.49 -2.78 18.30
CA ASP A 160 8.87 -3.03 17.82
C ASP A 160 8.94 -3.15 16.30
N ARG A 161 7.93 -3.76 15.66
CA ARG A 161 7.87 -3.92 14.21
C ARG A 161 7.63 -2.57 13.53
N MET A 162 6.77 -1.73 14.09
CA MET A 162 6.54 -0.38 13.60
C MET A 162 7.83 0.44 13.67
N ARG A 163 8.49 0.44 14.84
CA ARG A 163 9.73 1.20 15.09
C ARG A 163 10.85 0.79 14.13
N ILE A 164 11.09 -0.51 13.95
CA ILE A 164 12.18 -1.00 13.08
C ILE A 164 11.96 -0.64 11.60
N HIS A 165 10.70 -0.48 11.16
CA HIS A 165 10.35 -0.13 9.78
C HIS A 165 10.03 1.37 9.61
N GLY A 166 10.18 2.20 10.64
CA GLY A 166 9.97 3.66 10.57
C GLY A 166 8.50 4.09 10.47
N ILE A 167 7.57 3.23 10.84
CA ILE A 167 6.12 3.42 10.71
C ILE A 167 5.59 4.14 11.96
N ASP A 168 4.77 5.17 11.77
CA ASP A 168 4.11 5.87 12.88
C ASP A 168 2.75 5.24 13.20
N THR A 169 1.97 4.90 12.17
CA THR A 169 0.61 4.37 12.35
C THR A 169 0.36 3.16 11.45
N VAL A 170 -0.23 2.12 12.03
CA VAL A 170 -0.77 0.96 11.31
C VAL A 170 -2.29 1.02 11.32
N VAL A 171 -2.90 0.87 10.15
CA VAL A 171 -4.34 0.87 9.95
C VAL A 171 -4.80 -0.54 9.57
N ILE A 172 -5.63 -1.13 10.41
CA ILE A 172 -6.23 -2.44 10.22
C ILE A 172 -7.68 -2.28 9.79
N GLY A 173 -8.09 -2.97 8.74
CA GLY A 173 -9.45 -2.96 8.23
C GLY A 173 -9.66 -1.99 7.05
N GLU A 174 -10.84 -1.40 6.98
CA GLU A 174 -11.28 -0.58 5.83
C GLU A 174 -11.15 0.92 6.15
N ALA A 175 -10.10 1.55 5.62
CA ALA A 175 -9.80 2.96 5.89
C ALA A 175 -10.64 3.94 5.05
N ASP A 176 -11.41 3.46 4.07
CA ASP A 176 -12.01 4.28 3.01
C ASP A 176 -12.85 5.45 3.51
N GLU A 177 -13.66 5.23 4.55
CA GLU A 177 -14.56 6.23 5.15
C GLU A 177 -13.81 7.29 5.95
N VAL A 178 -12.70 6.89 6.61
CA VAL A 178 -11.97 7.72 7.57
C VAL A 178 -10.61 8.20 7.06
N ALA A 179 -10.24 7.86 5.81
CA ALA A 179 -8.93 8.16 5.25
C ALA A 179 -8.65 9.67 5.20
N LEU A 180 -9.66 10.50 4.94
CA LEU A 180 -9.50 11.95 4.94
C LEU A 180 -9.06 12.46 6.31
N ASP A 181 -9.83 12.15 7.36
CA ASP A 181 -9.56 12.57 8.74
C ASP A 181 -8.20 12.02 9.21
N LEU A 182 -7.93 10.75 8.90
CA LEU A 182 -6.69 10.06 9.25
C LEU A 182 -5.44 10.75 8.68
N PHE A 183 -5.48 11.22 7.42
CA PHE A 183 -4.35 11.96 6.85
C PHE A 183 -4.24 13.38 7.43
N GLN A 184 -5.36 14.05 7.71
CA GLN A 184 -5.35 15.38 8.35
C GLN A 184 -4.80 15.31 9.78
N ASP A 185 -5.14 14.28 10.54
CA ASP A 185 -4.65 14.07 11.90
C ASP A 185 -3.17 13.70 11.91
N ALA A 186 -2.72 12.91 10.92
CA ALA A 186 -1.30 12.67 10.70
C ALA A 186 -0.51 13.96 10.40
N GLU A 187 -1.05 14.89 9.59
CA GLU A 187 -0.41 16.19 9.35
C GLU A 187 -0.23 17.01 10.63
N LYS A 188 -1.21 16.95 11.54
CA LYS A 188 -1.15 17.64 12.85
C LYS A 188 -0.24 16.93 13.86
N GLY A 189 0.14 15.68 13.56
CA GLY A 189 0.90 14.82 14.46
C GLY A 189 0.06 14.18 15.58
N ASP A 190 -1.27 14.25 15.48
CA ASP A 190 -2.23 13.75 16.47
C ASP A 190 -2.90 12.46 15.96
N ILE A 191 -2.10 11.41 15.75
CA ILE A 191 -2.59 10.14 15.24
C ILE A 191 -2.08 8.98 16.12
N PRO A 192 -2.96 8.05 16.55
CA PRO A 192 -2.52 6.92 17.36
C PRO A 192 -1.69 5.92 16.52
N PRO A 193 -0.86 5.10 17.18
CA PRO A 193 0.01 4.16 16.49
C PRO A 193 -0.75 2.99 15.83
N LEU A 194 -1.94 2.65 16.32
CA LEU A 194 -2.74 1.56 15.78
C LEU A 194 -4.20 1.97 15.69
N LEU A 195 -4.81 1.76 14.53
CA LEU A 195 -6.21 2.05 14.26
C LEU A 195 -6.90 0.82 13.70
N HIS A 196 -8.09 0.53 14.20
CA HIS A 196 -9.00 -0.45 13.63
C HIS A 196 -10.16 0.29 12.99
N THR A 197 -10.38 0.06 11.71
CA THR A 197 -11.30 0.82 10.87
C THR A 197 -12.22 -0.13 10.12
N PHE A 198 -13.43 0.33 9.86
CA PHE A 198 -14.42 -0.40 9.08
C PHE A 198 -15.27 0.62 8.33
N VAL A 199 -15.84 0.17 7.21
CA VAL A 199 -16.77 0.98 6.43
C VAL A 199 -18.19 0.54 6.74
N ARG A 200 -19.06 1.50 7.07
CA ARG A 200 -20.44 1.22 7.48
C ARG A 200 -21.35 0.90 6.30
N SER A 201 -21.34 1.77 5.29
CA SER A 201 -22.13 1.61 4.06
C SER A 201 -21.23 1.55 2.84
N ILE A 202 -21.68 0.87 1.79
CA ILE A 202 -21.00 0.83 0.50
C ILE A 202 -20.83 2.23 -0.13
N ASP A 203 -21.75 3.15 0.18
CA ASP A 203 -21.72 4.54 -0.28
C ASP A 203 -20.54 5.34 0.28
N ASN A 204 -20.02 4.91 1.45
CA ASN A 204 -18.89 5.57 2.09
C ASN A 204 -17.56 5.21 1.41
N ILE A 205 -17.51 4.08 0.72
CA ILE A 205 -16.35 3.71 -0.11
C ILE A 205 -16.25 4.76 -1.23
N PRO A 206 -15.09 5.37 -1.50
CA PRO A 206 -14.92 6.35 -2.58
C PRO A 206 -14.82 5.67 -3.94
N GLU A 207 -15.10 6.42 -5.00
CA GLU A 207 -14.83 5.98 -6.36
C GLU A 207 -13.33 5.96 -6.65
N ILE A 208 -12.93 5.07 -7.56
CA ILE A 208 -11.56 5.00 -8.06
C ILE A 208 -11.39 6.10 -9.11
N GLN A 209 -10.48 7.04 -8.86
CA GLN A 209 -10.29 8.25 -9.67
C GLN A 209 -9.05 8.18 -10.57
N GLY A 210 -8.40 7.02 -10.66
CA GLY A 210 -7.19 6.79 -11.43
C GLY A 210 -6.98 5.31 -11.72
N PRO A 211 -6.17 4.97 -12.73
CA PRO A 211 -6.08 3.59 -13.21
C PRO A 211 -5.37 2.68 -12.20
N THR A 212 -5.82 1.43 -12.13
CA THR A 212 -5.30 0.41 -11.23
C THR A 212 -4.33 -0.53 -11.94
N VAL A 213 -3.43 -1.13 -11.15
CA VAL A 213 -2.59 -2.24 -11.61
C VAL A 213 -3.49 -3.35 -12.14
N ASN A 214 -3.17 -3.87 -13.34
CA ASN A 214 -3.93 -4.91 -14.05
C ASN A 214 -5.38 -4.57 -14.36
N SER A 215 -5.74 -3.28 -14.42
CA SER A 215 -7.12 -2.83 -14.63
C SER A 215 -8.10 -3.49 -13.64
N LEU A 216 -7.62 -3.80 -12.44
CA LEU A 216 -8.42 -4.47 -11.42
C LEU A 216 -9.44 -3.49 -10.85
N ILE A 217 -10.71 -3.90 -10.90
CA ILE A 217 -11.82 -3.22 -10.22
C ILE A 217 -12.29 -4.06 -9.04
N GLU A 218 -12.84 -3.40 -8.03
CA GLU A 218 -13.45 -4.06 -6.89
C GLU A 218 -14.98 -4.06 -7.08
N ALA A 219 -15.52 -5.20 -7.52
CA ALA A 219 -16.95 -5.35 -7.79
C ALA A 219 -17.80 -5.64 -6.54
N MET A 220 -17.16 -6.15 -5.49
CA MET A 220 -17.77 -6.40 -4.20
C MET A 220 -16.70 -6.34 -3.11
N ARG A 221 -17.13 -6.10 -1.87
CA ARG A 221 -16.28 -6.14 -0.69
C ARG A 221 -16.85 -7.11 0.35
N GLY A 222 -15.96 -7.80 1.06
CA GLY A 222 -16.33 -8.89 1.96
C GLY A 222 -16.69 -10.17 1.21
N CYS A 223 -16.79 -11.30 1.92
CA CYS A 223 -17.02 -12.61 1.31
C CYS A 223 -18.40 -13.20 1.65
N GLY A 224 -18.82 -13.12 2.92
CA GLY A 224 -20.11 -13.65 3.38
C GLY A 224 -20.20 -15.18 3.44
N ARG A 225 -19.08 -15.91 3.35
CA ARG A 225 -19.05 -17.39 3.37
C ARG A 225 -19.11 -18.01 4.77
N GLY A 226 -18.92 -17.24 5.84
CA GLY A 226 -19.00 -17.74 7.21
C GLY A 226 -17.73 -18.44 7.74
N CYS A 227 -16.57 -18.31 7.08
CA CYS A 227 -15.33 -18.93 7.57
C CYS A 227 -14.78 -18.20 8.82
N ASP A 228 -14.56 -18.94 9.92
CA ASP A 228 -14.07 -18.39 11.20
C ASP A 228 -12.62 -17.87 11.14
N PHE A 229 -11.81 -18.43 10.24
CA PHE A 229 -10.39 -18.13 10.10
C PHE A 229 -10.08 -16.97 9.13
N CYS A 230 -11.06 -16.51 8.35
CA CYS A 230 -10.82 -15.60 7.24
C CYS A 230 -11.16 -14.15 7.61
N ASP A 231 -10.17 -13.26 7.62
CA ASP A 231 -10.38 -11.83 7.92
C ASP A 231 -11.36 -11.17 6.94
N VAL A 232 -11.30 -11.54 5.65
CA VAL A 232 -12.23 -11.03 4.62
C VAL A 232 -13.68 -11.42 4.91
N ASN A 233 -13.89 -12.57 5.59
CA ASN A 233 -15.23 -12.97 6.00
C ASN A 233 -15.77 -12.15 7.19
N LYS A 234 -14.89 -11.58 8.03
CA LYS A 234 -15.31 -10.70 9.12
C LYS A 234 -15.85 -9.34 8.63
N ARG A 235 -15.67 -9.04 7.35
CA ARG A 235 -16.22 -7.84 6.69
C ARG A 235 -17.63 -8.15 6.17
N SER A 236 -18.57 -7.25 6.41
CA SER A 236 -19.91 -7.33 5.83
C SER A 236 -19.82 -7.36 4.29
N LYS A 237 -20.53 -8.30 3.67
CA LYS A 237 -20.61 -8.38 2.21
C LYS A 237 -21.36 -7.15 1.67
N LYS A 238 -20.76 -6.46 0.71
CA LYS A 238 -21.26 -5.25 0.06
C LYS A 238 -21.02 -5.37 -1.44
N ASP A 239 -22.07 -5.44 -2.25
CA ASP A 239 -21.98 -5.55 -3.70
C ASP A 239 -22.14 -4.16 -4.34
N PHE A 240 -21.20 -3.73 -5.19
CA PHE A 240 -21.30 -2.43 -5.84
C PHE A 240 -22.38 -2.46 -6.93
N PRO A 241 -23.16 -1.38 -7.08
CA PRO A 241 -24.11 -1.26 -8.18
C PRO A 241 -23.35 -1.23 -9.52
N LEU A 242 -23.97 -1.74 -10.58
CA LEU A 242 -23.33 -1.87 -11.91
C LEU A 242 -22.88 -0.53 -12.47
N GLU A 243 -23.61 0.54 -12.15
CA GLU A 243 -23.31 1.91 -12.56
C GLU A 243 -22.01 2.45 -11.96
N ARG A 244 -21.44 1.75 -10.97
CA ARG A 244 -20.23 2.14 -10.23
C ARG A 244 -19.02 1.24 -10.54
N LEU A 245 -19.15 0.28 -11.45
CA LEU A 245 -18.07 -0.59 -11.93
C LEU A 245 -17.40 -0.01 -13.18
#